data_AF-A0A0Q6U8T4-F1
#
_entry.id   AF-A0A0Q6U8T4-F1
#
_cell.length_a   1.000
_cell.length_b   1.000
_cell.length_c   1.000
_cell.angle_alpha   90.00
_cell.angle_beta   90.00
_cell.angle_gamma   90.00
#
_symmetry.space_group_name_H-M   'P 1'
#
loop_
_entity.id
_entity.type
_entity.pdbx_description
1 polymer ?
#
loop_
_entity_poly.entity_id
_entity_poly.type
_entity_poly.pdbx_seq_one_letter_code
_entity_poly.pdbx_strand_id
1 'polypeptide(L)' 'MSAPLIPARLRKLIGSIGILVFLAAYVWAFTSLYDRLPQNRFIHLAYFVVFGLGWGLPLIPLLSWMGKADKRL' A
#
# COMPACT_ATOMS: atom_id res chain seq x y z
N MET A 1 -30.33 2.53 16.14
CA MET A 1 -29.02 1.88 16.01
C MET A 1 -28.69 1.76 14.53
N SER A 2 -27.88 2.67 13.99
CA SER A 2 -27.49 2.63 12.58
C SER A 2 -26.57 1.42 12.37
N ALA A 3 -27.03 0.40 11.64
CA ALA A 3 -26.18 -0.73 11.28
C ALA A 3 -24.96 -0.22 10.49
N PRO A 4 -23.74 -0.68 10.78
CA PRO A 4 -22.57 -0.29 10.00
C PRO A 4 -22.78 -0.70 8.53
N LEU A 5 -22.71 0.27 7.61
CA LEU A 5 -22.96 0.10 6.16
C LEU A 5 -22.15 -1.04 5.51
N ILE A 6 -21.00 -1.41 6.08
CA ILE A 6 -20.16 -2.51 5.61
C ILE A 6 -19.79 -3.44 6.78
N PRO A 7 -20.10 -4.75 6.69
CA PRO A 7 -19.69 -5.76 7.66
C PRO A 7 -18.17 -5.78 7.89
N ALA A 8 -17.73 -6.00 9.14
CA ALA A 8 -16.30 -5.98 9.49
C ALA A 8 -15.46 -6.98 8.67
N ARG A 9 -15.97 -8.19 8.42
CA ARG A 9 -15.29 -9.20 7.58
C ARG A 9 -15.13 -8.75 6.13
N LEU A 10 -16.17 -8.12 5.56
CA LEU A 10 -16.12 -7.61 4.19
C LEU A 10 -15.16 -6.43 4.05
N ARG A 11 -15.09 -5.56 5.07
CA ARG A 11 -14.12 -4.46 5.13
C ARG A 11 -12.68 -4.97 5.14
N LYS A 12 -12.41 -6.04 5.89
CA LYS A 12 -11.11 -6.72 5.90
C LYS A 12 -10.79 -7.33 4.53
N LEU A 13 -11.75 -7.98 3.87
CA LEU A 13 -11.55 -8.54 2.53
C LEU A 13 -11.21 -7.46 1.50
N ILE A 14 -12.00 -6.39 1.44
CA ILE A 14 -11.78 -5.26 0.52
C ILE A 14 -10.43 -4.61 0.80
N GLY A 15 -10.10 -4.40 2.08
CA GLY A 15 -8.82 -3.85 2.49
C GLY A 15 -7.65 -4.73 2.03
N SER A 16 -7.69 -6.04 2.27
CA SER A 16 -6.65 -6.96 1.82
C SER A 16 -6.50 -6.99 0.30
N ILE A 17 -7.60 -7.00 -0.45
CA ILE A 17 -7.55 -6.93 -1.92
C ILE A 17 -6.95 -5.60 -2.37
N GLY A 18 -7.34 -4.49 -1.74
CA GLY A 18 -6.78 -3.16 -2.02
C GLY A 18 -5.27 -3.11 -1.77
N ILE A 19 -4.79 -3.74 -0.71
CA ILE A 19 -3.35 -3.89 -0.41
C ILE A 19 -2.65 -4.64 -1.54
N LEU A 20 -3.19 -5.79 -1.97
CA LEU A 20 -2.60 -6.59 -3.05
C LEU A 20 -2.54 -5.83 -4.38
N VAL A 21 -3.63 -5.17 -4.76
CA VAL A 21 -3.68 -4.35 -5.97
C VAL A 21 -2.69 -3.20 -5.91
N PHE A 22 -2.62 -2.50 -4.78
CA PHE A 22 -1.64 -1.45 -4.56
C PHE A 22 -0.21 -1.98 -4.70
N LEU A 23 0.10 -3.11 -4.06
CA LEU A 23 1.44 -3.69 -4.10
C LEU A 23 1.84 -4.11 -5.52
N ALA A 24 0.91 -4.72 -6.27
CA ALA A 24 1.13 -5.08 -7.66
C ALA A 24 1.40 -3.86 -8.54
N ALA A 25 0.56 -2.82 -8.43
CA ALA A 25 0.74 -1.56 -9.15
C ALA A 25 2.04 -0.85 -8.75
N TYR A 26 2.40 -0.90 -7.47
CA TYR A 26 3.62 -0.31 -6.93
C TYR A 26 4.87 -0.99 -7.49
N VAL A 27 4.91 -2.32 -7.46
CA VAL A 27 6.02 -3.10 -8.02
C VAL A 27 6.16 -2.85 -9.52
N TRP A 28 5.04 -2.83 -10.25
CA TRP A 28 5.05 -2.54 -11.68
C TRP A 28 5.57 -1.13 -11.99
N ALA A 29 5.14 -0.12 -11.24
CA ALA A 29 5.65 1.25 -11.37
C ALA A 29 7.13 1.33 -11.00
N PHE A 30 7.54 0.63 -9.94
CA PHE A 30 8.92 0.58 -9.46
C PHE A 30 9.87 0.01 -10.51
N THR A 31 9.53 -1.12 -11.13
CA THR A 31 10.38 -1.74 -12.15
C THR A 31 10.39 -0.92 -13.44
N SER A 32 9.22 -0.45 -13.89
CA SER A 32 9.11 0.37 -15.10
C SER A 32 9.89 1.69 -15.00
N LEU A 33 9.97 2.28 -13.81
CA LEU A 33 10.71 3.50 -13.58
C LEU A 33 12.22 3.24 -13.41
N TYR A 34 12.60 2.11 -12.82
CA TYR A 34 14.00 1.70 -12.69
C TYR A 34 14.68 1.57 -14.06
N ASP A 35 13.99 1.01 -15.06
CA ASP A 35 14.51 0.85 -16.43
C ASP A 35 14.81 2.18 -17.14
N ARG A 36 14.29 3.30 -16.62
CA ARG A 36 14.50 4.64 -17.17
C ARG A 36 15.60 5.42 -16.45
N LEU A 37 16.18 4.86 -15.38
CA LEU A 37 17.20 5.56 -14.60
C LEU A 37 18.55 5.54 -15.33
N PRO A 38 19.31 6.64 -15.27
CA PRO A 38 20.67 6.67 -15.78
C PRO A 38 21.57 5.74 -14.96
N GLN A 39 22.59 5.18 -15.61
CA GLN A 39 23.46 4.15 -15.07
C GLN A 39 24.46 4.73 -14.04
N ASN A 40 23.96 5.11 -12.87
CA ASN A 40 24.70 5.72 -11.78
C ASN A 40 24.35 5.05 -10.45
N ARG A 41 25.38 4.53 -9.77
CA ARG A 41 25.23 3.81 -8.49
C ARG A 41 24.55 4.65 -7.41
N PHE A 42 24.84 5.95 -7.32
CA PHE A 42 24.23 6.81 -6.31
C PHE A 42 22.74 7.03 -6.56
N ILE A 43 22.35 7.17 -7.83
CA ILE A 43 20.95 7.34 -8.23
C ILE A 43 20.17 6.05 -7.92
N HIS A 44 20.72 4.89 -8.26
CA HIS A 44 20.10 3.61 -7.93
C HIS A 44 19.96 3.44 -6.40
N LEU A 45 21.00 3.77 -5.63
CA LEU A 45 20.96 3.68 -4.17
C LEU A 45 19.85 4.56 -3.59
N ALA A 46 19.80 5.85 -3.99
CA ALA A 46 18.76 6.77 -3.54
C ALA A 46 17.36 6.29 -3.94
N TYR A 47 17.22 5.76 -5.16
CA TYR A 47 15.97 5.20 -5.65
C TYR A 47 15.49 4.02 -4.80
N PHE A 48 16.36 3.03 -4.55
CA PHE A 48 16.03 1.88 -3.71
C PHE A 48 15.71 2.28 -2.27
N VAL A 49 16.40 3.26 -1.69
CA VAL A 49 16.11 3.73 -0.33
C VAL A 49 14.74 4.43 -0.28
N VAL A 50 14.49 5.39 -1.18
CA VAL A 50 13.26 6.19 -1.15
C VAL A 50 12.04 5.36 -1.49
N PHE A 51 12.08 4.61 -2.59
CA PHE A 51 10.95 3.81 -3.02
C PHE A 51 10.84 2.50 -2.22
N GLY A 52 11.96 1.85 -1.90
CA GLY A 52 11.97 0.62 -1.09
C GLY A 52 11.51 0.83 0.36
N LEU A 53 11.61 2.04 0.91
CA LEU A 53 11.05 2.37 2.23
C LEU A 53 9.72 3.13 2.15
N GLY A 54 9.47 3.87 1.06
CA GLY A 54 8.31 4.75 0.91
C GLY A 54 6.99 4.03 0.64
N TRP A 55 7.00 2.78 0.17
CA TRP A 55 5.78 2.03 -0.16
C TRP A 55 4.86 1.76 1.04
N GLY A 56 5.38 1.83 2.27
CA GLY A 56 4.60 1.65 3.49
C GLY A 56 3.66 2.82 3.79
N LEU A 57 4.01 4.05 3.36
CA LEU A 57 3.20 5.24 3.64
C LEU A 57 1.76 5.12 3.10
N PRO A 58 1.56 4.74 1.83
CA PRO A 58 0.22 4.53 1.26
C PRO A 58 -0.60 3.43 1.93
N LEU A 59 0.04 2.47 2.61
CA LEU A 59 -0.63 1.37 3.29
C LEU A 59 -1.24 1.77 4.64
N ILE A 60 -0.62 2.72 5.35
CA ILE A 60 -1.06 3.20 6.66
C ILE A 60 -2.55 3.60 6.67
N PRO A 61 -3.07 4.45 5.76
CA PRO A 61 -4.48 4.85 5.79
C PRO A 61 -5.42 3.65 5.58
N LEU A 62 -5.08 2.73 4.67
CA LEU A 62 -5.88 1.55 4.37
C LEU A 62 -5.92 0.58 5.55
N LEU A 63 -4.76 0.33 6.19
CA LEU A 63 -4.64 -0.47 7.40
C LEU A 63 -5.41 0.16 8.57
N SER A 64 -5.33 1.47 8.74
CA SER A 64 -6.09 2.18 9.78
C SER A 64 -7.61 2.02 9.59
N TRP A 65 -8.08 2.04 8.34
CA TRP A 65 -9.49 1.87 8.00
C TRP A 65 -9.98 0.43 8.26
N MET A 66 -9.14 -0.56 7.94
CA MET A 66 -9.39 -1.97 8.29
C MET A 66 -9.42 -2.16 9.82
N GLY A 67 -8.47 -1.56 10.55
CA GLY A 67 -8.39 -1.65 12.01
C GLY A 67 -9.57 -1.01 12.74
N LYS A 68 -10.17 0.05 12.17
CA LYS A 68 -11.41 0.65 12.70
C LYS A 68 -12.61 -0.31 12.68
N ALA A 69 -12.59 -1.39 11.89
CA ALA A 69 -13.64 -2.41 11.94
C ALA A 69 -13.61 -3.30 13.19
N ASP A 70 -12.45 -3.40 13.87
CA ASP A 70 -12.28 -4.23 15.07
C ASP A 70 -12.62 -3.50 16.37
N LYS A 71 -12.82 -2.17 16.35
CA LYS A 71 -13.36 -1.43 17.50
C LYS A 71 -14.86 -1.69 17.65
N ARG A 72 -15.23 -2.89 18.11
CA ARG A 72 -16.47 -3.13 18.85
C ARG A 72 -16.15 -3.00 20.33
N LEU A 73 -16.43 -1.83 20.91
CA LEU A 73 -16.90 -1.75 22.29
C LEU A 73 -18.42 -1.93 22.24
#